data_AF-A0A8J3Q074-F1
#
_entry.id   AF-A0A8J3Q074-F1
#
_cell.length_a   1.000
_cell.length_b   1.000
_cell.length_c   1.000
_cell.angle_alpha   90.00
_cell.angle_beta   90.00
_cell.angle_gamma   90.00
#
_symmetry.space_group_name_H-M   'P 1'
#
loop_
_entity.id
_entity.type
_entity.pdbx_description
1 polymer ?
#
loop_
_entity_poly.entity_id
_entity_poly.type
_entity_poly.pdbx_seq_one_letter_code
_entity_poly.pdbx_strand_id
1 'polypeptide(L)'
;MLQTTVLAFLAGALGANATPHFVKGITGERFPTVFGSAPLINLIGGWILYVVTALLVVQADVTAHPAPSFVAASLGVLLMGVFHAHVGAFGKKVTETEGSAGAVGP
;
A
#
# COMPACT_ATOMS: atom_id res chain seq x y z
N MET A 1 -20.38 14.58 -7.11
CA MET A 1 -19.69 14.79 -5.81
C MET A 1 -19.51 13.50 -5.00
N LEU A 2 -20.56 12.84 -4.50
CA LEU A 2 -20.37 11.61 -3.70
C LEU A 2 -19.57 10.53 -4.45
N GLN A 3 -19.95 10.23 -5.71
CA GLN A 3 -19.21 9.30 -6.56
C GLN A 3 -17.73 9.68 -6.70
N THR A 4 -17.43 10.93 -7.09
CA THR A 4 -16.07 11.48 -7.15
C THR A 4 -15.29 11.26 -5.87
N THR A 5 -15.86 11.65 -4.72
CA THR A 5 -15.21 11.51 -3.42
C THR A 5 -14.91 10.05 -3.10
N VAL A 6 -15.87 9.14 -3.33
CA VAL A 6 -15.69 7.70 -3.07
C VAL A 6 -14.63 7.11 -4.00
N LEU A 7 -14.70 7.39 -5.31
CA LEU A 7 -13.74 6.86 -6.28
C LEU A 7 -12.33 7.40 -6.05
N ALA A 8 -12.19 8.70 -5.75
CA ALA A 8 -10.90 9.32 -5.43
C ALA A 8 -10.31 8.76 -4.13
N PHE A 9 -11.14 8.56 -3.10
CA PHE A 9 -10.72 7.91 -1.86
C PHE A 9 -10.20 6.48 -2.11
N LEU A 10 -10.96 5.67 -2.87
CA LEU A 10 -10.56 4.32 -3.25
C LEU A 10 -9.29 4.31 -4.10
N ALA A 11 -9.15 5.26 -5.03
CA ALA A 11 -7.93 5.42 -5.82
C ALA A 11 -6.71 5.69 -4.94
N GLY A 12 -6.83 6.60 -3.96
CA GLY A 12 -5.77 6.87 -3.00
C GLY A 12 -5.38 5.65 -2.18
N ALA A 13 -6.37 4.94 -1.64
CA ALA A 13 -6.14 3.74 -0.83
C ALA A 13 -5.52 2.60 -1.64
N LEU A 14 -6.03 2.31 -2.84
CA LEU A 14 -5.51 1.24 -3.70
C LEU A 14 -4.14 1.57 -4.28
N GLY A 15 -3.88 2.83 -4.64
CA GLY A 15 -2.57 3.27 -5.13
C GLY A 15 -1.49 3.18 -4.05
N ALA A 16 -1.81 3.57 -2.82
CA ALA A 16 -0.92 3.36 -1.68
C ALA A 16 -0.69 1.86 -1.42
N ASN A 17 -1.73 1.02 -1.53
CA ASN A 17 -1.61 -0.43 -1.37
C ASN A 17 -0.80 -1.09 -2.49
N ALA A 18 -0.88 -0.57 -3.72
CA ALA A 18 -0.11 -1.06 -4.86
C ALA A 18 1.40 -0.97 -4.61
N THR A 19 1.84 0.09 -3.91
CA THR A 19 3.23 0.49 -3.78
C THR A 19 4.12 -0.59 -3.14
N PRO A 20 3.83 -1.12 -1.94
CA PRO A 20 4.67 -2.16 -1.35
C PRO A 20 4.70 -3.45 -2.19
N HIS A 21 3.58 -3.86 -2.79
CA HIS A 21 3.55 -5.02 -3.68
C HIS A 21 4.42 -4.80 -4.92
N PHE A 22 4.26 -3.66 -5.60
CA PHE A 22 5.03 -3.36 -6.80
C PHE A 22 6.52 -3.24 -6.50
N VAL A 23 6.90 -2.45 -5.48
CA VAL A 23 8.29 -2.23 -5.08
C VAL A 23 8.95 -3.55 -4.70
N LYS A 24 8.33 -4.37 -3.84
CA LYS A 24 8.90 -5.67 -3.45
C LYS A 24 9.00 -6.63 -4.63
N GLY A 25 8.06 -6.57 -5.56
CA GLY A 25 8.13 -7.33 -6.79
C GLY A 25 9.33 -6.98 -7.67
N ILE A 26 9.56 -5.69 -7.94
CA ILE A 26 10.69 -5.25 -8.77
C ILE A 26 12.04 -5.35 -8.06
N THR A 27 12.08 -5.33 -6.71
CA THR A 27 13.32 -5.54 -5.94
C THR A 27 13.65 -7.01 -5.67
N GLY A 28 12.81 -7.95 -6.13
CA GLY A 28 13.05 -9.38 -5.93
C GLY A 28 12.80 -9.86 -4.49
N GLU A 29 12.12 -9.05 -3.68
CA GLU A 29 11.85 -9.36 -2.27
C GLU A 29 10.51 -10.06 -2.09
N ARG A 30 10.43 -10.95 -1.10
CA ARG A 30 9.16 -11.56 -0.72
C ARG A 30 8.30 -10.58 0.03
N PHE A 31 7.03 -10.52 -0.33
CA PHE A 31 6.04 -9.73 0.37
C PHE A 31 4.71 -10.50 0.45
N PRO A 32 4.10 -10.64 1.62
CA PRO A 32 2.86 -11.40 1.78
C PRO A 32 1.70 -10.85 0.94
N THR A 33 1.06 -11.72 0.14
CA THR A 33 -0.21 -11.44 -0.56
C THR A 33 -1.16 -12.64 -0.46
N VAL A 34 -2.43 -12.44 -0.78
CA VAL A 34 -3.46 -13.49 -0.85
C VAL A 34 -3.07 -14.62 -1.80
N PHE A 35 -2.34 -14.32 -2.87
CA PHE A 35 -1.96 -15.28 -3.91
C PHE A 35 -0.55 -15.87 -3.72
N GLY A 36 0.15 -15.49 -2.66
CA GLY A 36 1.49 -15.96 -2.33
C GLY A 36 2.50 -14.84 -2.11
N SER A 37 3.72 -15.20 -1.72
CA SER A 37 4.77 -14.23 -1.33
C SER A 37 5.86 -14.01 -2.36
N ALA A 38 5.78 -14.65 -3.54
CA ALA A 38 6.84 -14.58 -4.54
C ALA A 38 6.96 -13.17 -5.16
N PRO A 39 8.17 -12.72 -5.56
CA PRO A 39 8.36 -11.40 -6.15
C PRO A 39 7.51 -11.16 -7.41
N LEU A 40 7.42 -12.14 -8.32
CA LEU A 40 6.61 -12.00 -9.53
C LEU A 40 5.11 -11.81 -9.22
N ILE A 41 4.59 -12.51 -8.20
CA ILE A 41 3.19 -12.37 -7.77
C ILE A 41 2.94 -10.97 -7.22
N ASN A 42 3.88 -10.44 -6.45
CA ASN A 42 3.84 -9.07 -5.91
C ASN A 42 3.92 -8.01 -7.01
N LEU A 43 4.81 -8.20 -7.99
CA LEU A 43 4.92 -7.31 -9.14
C LEU A 43 3.59 -7.22 -9.89
N ILE A 44 3.03 -8.37 -10.28
CA ILE A 44 1.78 -8.43 -11.04
C ILE A 44 0.62 -7.85 -10.21
N GLY A 45 0.53 -8.20 -8.92
CA GLY A 45 -0.50 -7.69 -8.02
C GLY A 45 -0.44 -6.17 -7.84
N GLY A 46 0.76 -5.63 -7.58
CA GLY A 46 0.99 -4.18 -7.47
C GLY A 46 0.70 -3.45 -8.77
N TRP A 47 1.12 -4.01 -9.91
CA TRP A 47 0.83 -3.46 -11.23
C TRP A 47 -0.68 -3.41 -11.52
N ILE A 48 -1.42 -4.49 -11.25
CA ILE A 48 -2.89 -4.51 -11.40
C ILE A 48 -3.54 -3.45 -10.52
N LEU A 49 -3.09 -3.29 -9.26
CA LEU A 49 -3.61 -2.25 -8.37
C LEU A 49 -3.35 -0.83 -8.90
N TYR A 50 -2.20 -0.58 -9.53
CA TYR A 50 -1.95 0.70 -10.20
C TYR A 50 -2.86 0.93 -11.40
N VAL A 51 -3.11 -0.10 -12.22
CA VAL A 51 -4.07 -0.02 -13.34
C VAL A 51 -5.47 0.32 -12.82
N VAL A 52 -5.94 -0.38 -11.79
CA VAL A 52 -7.24 -0.08 -11.15
C VAL A 52 -7.27 1.33 -10.59
N THR A 53 -6.19 1.78 -9.95
CA THR A 53 -6.06 3.15 -9.43
C THR A 53 -6.22 4.17 -10.55
N ALA A 54 -5.55 3.99 -11.69
CA ALA A 54 -5.66 4.89 -12.83
C ALA A 54 -7.09 4.92 -13.39
N LEU A 55 -7.75 3.77 -13.51
CA LEU A 55 -9.15 3.68 -13.94
C LEU A 55 -10.08 4.43 -12.97
N LEU A 56 -9.88 4.30 -11.65
CA LEU A 56 -10.67 5.03 -10.67
C LEU A 56 -10.47 6.55 -10.76
N VAL A 57 -9.24 7.02 -11.01
CA VAL A 57 -8.96 8.45 -11.21
C VAL A 57 -9.69 8.99 -12.44
N VAL A 58 -9.65 8.27 -13.56
CA VAL A 58 -10.39 8.65 -14.79
C VAL A 58 -11.89 8.72 -14.51
N GLN A 59 -12.44 7.72 -13.82
CA GLN A 59 -13.88 7.65 -13.52
C GLN A 59 -14.35 8.60 -12.41
N ALA A 60 -13.45 9.09 -11.56
CA ALA A 60 -13.77 10.03 -10.49
C ALA A 60 -14.10 11.44 -11.00
N ASP A 61 -13.73 11.77 -12.25
CA ASP A 61 -13.86 13.12 -12.82
C ASP A 61 -13.07 14.17 -12.01
N VAL A 62 -11.80 13.85 -11.74
CA VAL A 62 -10.94 14.65 -10.85
C VAL A 62 -10.69 16.07 -11.37
N THR A 63 -10.80 16.30 -12.68
CA THR A 63 -10.61 17.61 -13.30
C THR A 63 -11.82 18.52 -13.08
N ALA A 64 -13.04 17.97 -13.09
CA ALA A 64 -14.25 18.73 -12.75
C ALA A 64 -14.34 19.04 -11.25
N HIS A 65 -13.73 18.21 -10.41
CA HIS A 65 -13.86 18.26 -8.94
C HIS A 65 -12.51 18.15 -8.22
N PRO A 66 -11.56 19.07 -8.43
CA PRO A 66 -10.17 18.91 -8.01
C PRO A 66 -9.99 18.90 -6.49
N ALA A 67 -10.58 19.87 -5.78
CA ALA A 67 -10.45 19.96 -4.33
C ALA A 67 -11.02 18.75 -3.56
N PRO A 68 -12.28 18.31 -3.78
CA PRO A 68 -12.80 17.13 -3.08
C PRO A 68 -12.08 15.85 -3.49
N SER A 69 -11.65 15.72 -4.76
CA SER A 69 -10.87 14.56 -5.22
C SER A 69 -9.52 14.49 -4.53
N PHE A 70 -8.82 15.63 -4.43
CA PHE A 70 -7.53 15.70 -3.75
C PHE A 70 -7.66 15.31 -2.29
N VAL A 71 -8.58 15.94 -1.55
CA VAL A 71 -8.79 15.62 -0.13
C VAL A 71 -9.13 14.15 0.06
N ALA A 72 -10.06 13.61 -0.72
CA ALA A 72 -10.47 12.22 -0.62
C ALA A 72 -9.31 11.24 -0.92
N ALA A 73 -8.57 11.46 -2.00
CA ALA A 73 -7.43 10.64 -2.37
C ALA A 73 -6.32 10.70 -1.31
N SER A 74 -6.00 11.89 -0.78
CA SER A 74 -5.03 12.06 0.30
C SER A 74 -5.43 11.30 1.56
N LEU A 75 -6.72 11.33 1.93
CA LEU A 75 -7.22 10.55 3.06
C LEU A 75 -7.14 9.04 2.82
N GLY A 76 -7.42 8.57 1.59
CA GLY A 76 -7.25 7.17 1.20
C GLY A 76 -5.80 6.72 1.30
N VAL A 77 -4.86 7.53 0.79
CA VAL A 77 -3.41 7.28 0.92
C VAL A 77 -2.99 7.22 2.39
N LEU A 78 -3.42 8.20 3.20
CA LEU A 78 -3.09 8.25 4.62
C LEU A 78 -3.61 7.03 5.36
N LEU A 79 -4.86 6.64 5.13
CA LEU A 79 -5.47 5.46 5.74
C LEU A 79 -4.65 4.20 5.44
N MET A 80 -4.32 3.98 4.17
CA MET A 80 -3.57 2.81 3.75
C MET A 80 -2.11 2.84 4.24
N GLY A 81 -1.49 4.02 4.29
CA GLY A 81 -0.16 4.21 4.86
C GLY A 81 -0.14 3.89 6.37
N VAL A 82 -1.13 4.36 7.12
CA VAL A 82 -1.31 4.05 8.54
C VAL A 82 -1.53 2.55 8.75
N PHE A 83 -2.34 1.90 7.90
CA PHE A 83 -2.52 0.45 7.92
C PHE A 83 -1.20 -0.30 7.75
N HIS A 84 -0.39 0.06 6.74
CA HIS A 84 0.92 -0.55 6.53
C HIS A 84 1.91 -0.26 7.66
N ALA A 85 1.84 0.91 8.28
CA ALA A 85 2.71 1.29 9.40
C ALA A 85 2.39 0.50 10.68
N HIS A 86 1.12 0.18 10.95
CA HIS A 86 0.71 -0.52 12.18
C HIS A 86 0.59 -2.04 12.04
N VAL A 87 -0.09 -2.49 10.98
CA VAL A 87 -0.38 -3.93 10.78
C VAL A 87 0.82 -4.61 10.10
N GLY A 88 1.64 -3.84 9.39
CA GLY A 88 2.69 -4.36 8.54
C GLY A 88 2.13 -5.14 7.34
N ALA A 89 3.04 -5.66 6.53
CA ALA A 89 2.70 -6.70 5.58
C ALA A 89 2.41 -7.98 6.36
N PHE A 90 1.28 -8.65 6.09
CA PHE A 90 0.84 -9.90 6.74
C PHE A 90 1.97 -10.93 6.93
N GLY A 91 2.75 -10.87 8.02
CA GLY A 91 3.82 -11.85 8.29
C GLY A 91 5.21 -11.33 8.64
N LYS A 92 5.47 -10.01 8.74
CA LYS A 92 6.71 -9.55 9.37
C LYS A 92 6.60 -9.68 10.89
N LYS A 93 7.08 -10.79 11.46
CA LYS A 93 7.41 -10.84 12.88
C LYS A 93 8.57 -9.87 13.10
N VAL A 94 8.37 -8.84 13.91
CA VAL A 94 9.50 -8.08 14.45
C VAL A 94 10.21 -9.02 15.42
N THR A 95 11.26 -9.70 14.98
CA THR A 95 12.22 -10.28 15.90
C THR A 95 13.03 -9.13 16.48
N GLU A 96 12.60 -8.64 17.64
CA GLU A 96 13.47 -7.91 18.55
C GLU A 96 14.60 -8.85 18.97
N THR A 97 15.71 -8.79 18.27
CA THR A 97 16.98 -9.35 18.73
C THR A 97 18.06 -8.32 18.51
N GLU A 98 18.01 -7.24 19.30
CA GLU A 98 19.18 -6.41 19.55
C GLU A 98 19.26 -6.07 21.04
N GLY A 99 20.27 -6.63 21.71
CA GLY A 99 21.01 -5.93 22.77
C GLY A 99 20.67 -6.20 24.22
N SER A 100 21.10 -7.35 24.77
CA SER A 100 21.89 -7.42 26.02
C SER A 100 22.10 -8.89 26.47
N ALA A 101 22.73 -9.69 25.60
CA ALA A 101 23.54 -10.82 26.06
C ALA A 101 24.98 -10.31 26.18
N GLY A 102 25.33 -9.81 27.37
CA GLY A 102 26.61 -9.14 27.58
C GLY A 102 26.92 -8.91 29.06
N ALA A 103 26.82 -9.96 29.88
CA ALA A 103 27.55 -10.08 31.15
C ALA A 103 27.42 -11.51 31.71
N VAL A 104 28.28 -12.42 31.24
CA VAL A 104 28.72 -13.59 32.02
C VAL A 104 30.25 -13.48 32.09
N GLY A 105 30.78 -13.56 33.32
CA GLY A 105 32.15 -13.24 33.72
C GLY A 105 33.26 -14.09 33.09
N PRO A 106 34.49 -13.93 33.58
CA PRO A 106 34.87 -14.43 34.92
C PRO A 106 34.99 -13.39 36.02
#